data_AF-A0A0M3U7S3-F1
#
_entry.id   AF-A0A0M3U7S3-F1
#
_cell.length_a   1.000
_cell.length_b   1.000
_cell.length_c   1.000
_cell.angle_alpha   90.00
_cell.angle_beta   90.00
_cell.angle_gamma   90.00
#
_symmetry.space_group_name_H-M   'P 1'
#
loop_
_entity.id
_entity.type
_entity.pdbx_description
1 polymer ?
#
loop_
_entity_poly.entity_id
_entity_poly.type
_entity_poly.pdbx_seq_one_letter_code
_entity_poly.pdbx_strand_id
1 'polypeptide(L)'
;MPGLGHHVHKDGDPRTPRLFTIAAQEGLTGPHLSLFAAIGRVHPQVLGRTLPLNGAGVCGAALADLGLPLELLRGFALLARTAGLIGQLAEELRHPVANDIFLSVDLHNRSVDPDPYQPEGDLR
;
A
#
# COMPACT_ATOMS: atom_id res chain seq x y z
N MET A 1 13.17 3.20 3.23
CA MET A 1 12.36 3.69 4.36
C MET A 1 10.89 3.47 4.01
N PRO A 2 10.10 2.74 4.81
CA PRO A 2 8.67 2.57 4.58
C PRO A 2 7.94 3.92 4.49
N GLY A 3 6.95 4.02 3.60
CA GLY A 3 6.20 5.27 3.38
C GLY A 3 6.86 6.26 2.41
N LEU A 4 8.15 6.10 2.09
CA LEU A 4 8.88 6.97 1.17
C LEU A 4 9.07 6.27 -0.19
N GLY A 5 8.65 6.95 -1.27
CA GLY A 5 8.69 6.46 -2.64
C GLY A 5 7.37 5.85 -3.11
N HIS A 6 7.14 5.95 -4.42
CA HIS A 6 5.97 5.38 -5.10
C HIS A 6 6.38 4.87 -6.49
N HIS A 7 6.00 3.63 -6.85
CA HIS A 7 6.40 3.01 -8.13
C HIS A 7 5.67 3.61 -9.35
N VAL A 8 4.36 3.90 -9.22
CA VAL A 8 3.58 4.60 -10.25
C VAL A 8 3.69 6.13 -10.17
N HIS A 9 3.36 6.74 -9.03
CA HIS A 9 3.29 8.18 -8.82
C HIS A 9 4.64 8.81 -8.43
N LYS A 10 5.58 8.86 -9.37
CA LYS A 10 6.92 9.41 -9.14
C LYS A 10 6.92 10.90 -8.74
N ASP A 11 5.97 11.67 -9.28
CA ASP A 11 5.84 13.11 -9.04
C ASP A 11 5.03 13.46 -7.78
N GLY A 12 4.54 12.46 -7.04
CA GLY A 12 3.75 12.65 -5.83
C GLY A 12 2.49 11.81 -5.81
N ASP A 13 2.21 11.21 -4.66
CA ASP A 13 0.95 10.48 -4.45
C ASP A 13 -0.22 11.46 -4.27
N PRO A 14 -1.27 11.40 -5.11
CA PRO A 14 -2.37 12.36 -5.07
C PRO A 14 -3.19 12.28 -3.78
N ARG A 15 -3.10 11.18 -3.02
CA ARG A 15 -3.79 11.01 -1.74
C ARG A 15 -3.14 11.84 -0.63
N THR A 16 -1.83 12.07 -0.73
CA THR A 16 -1.03 12.74 0.30
C THR A 16 -1.59 14.13 0.63
N PRO A 17 -1.76 15.07 -0.34
CA PRO A 17 -2.31 16.40 -0.05
C PRO A 17 -3.70 16.35 0.61
N ARG A 18 -4.54 15.40 0.18
CA ARG A 18 -5.90 15.27 0.72
C ARG A 18 -5.90 14.82 2.18
N LEU A 19 -5.04 13.86 2.54
CA LEU A 19 -4.90 13.39 3.92
C LEU A 19 -4.37 14.48 4.84
N PHE A 20 -3.37 15.27 4.41
CA PHE A 20 -2.92 16.44 5.16
C PHE A 20 -4.03 17.48 5.36
N THR A 21 -4.84 17.72 4.32
CA THR A 21 -5.98 18.65 4.41
C THR A 21 -7.00 18.18 5.43
N ILE A 22 -7.37 16.90 5.42
CA ILE A 22 -8.31 16.32 6.39
C ILE A 22 -7.74 16.43 7.80
N ALA A 23 -6.48 16.02 8.02
CA ALA A 23 -5.85 16.12 9.33
C ALA A 23 -5.83 17.57 9.85
N ALA A 24 -5.55 18.55 8.99
CA ALA A 24 -5.58 19.97 9.35
C ALA A 24 -7.01 20.45 9.69
N GLN A 25 -8.01 20.04 8.90
CA GLN A 25 -9.42 20.39 9.13
C GLN A 25 -9.96 19.84 10.47
N GLU A 26 -9.52 18.64 10.85
CA GLU A 26 -9.89 18.00 12.11
C GLU A 26 -9.01 18.45 13.30
N GLY A 27 -8.01 19.31 13.07
CA GLY A 27 -7.06 19.72 14.13
C GLY A 27 -6.11 18.62 14.61
N LEU A 28 -5.89 17.59 13.80
CA LEU A 28 -5.16 16.35 14.11
C LEU A 28 -3.80 16.24 13.39
N THR A 29 -3.18 17.37 13.04
CA THR A 29 -1.78 17.38 12.56
C THR A 29 -0.82 17.19 13.73
N GLY A 30 -0.73 15.97 14.23
CA GLY A 30 0.04 15.61 15.41
C GLY A 30 1.54 15.37 15.14
N PRO A 31 2.26 14.84 16.14
CA PRO A 31 3.71 14.64 16.05
C PRO A 31 4.11 13.62 14.97
N HIS A 32 3.33 12.57 14.72
CA HIS A 32 3.69 11.53 13.75
C HIS A 32 3.58 12.05 12.32
N LEU A 33 2.46 12.70 11.97
CA LEU A 33 2.26 13.30 10.66
C LEU A 33 3.25 14.45 10.41
N SER A 34 3.53 15.26 11.44
CA SER A 34 4.53 16.34 11.38
C SER A 34 5.95 15.82 11.15
N LEU A 35 6.34 14.76 11.87
CA LEU A 35 7.63 14.10 11.68
C LEU A 35 7.73 13.50 10.27
N PHE A 36 6.69 12.82 9.80
CA PHE A 36 6.69 12.23 8.47
C PHE A 36 6.80 13.29 7.37
N ALA A 37 6.12 14.43 7.53
CA ALA A 37 6.29 15.59 6.66
C ALA A 37 7.73 16.14 6.70
N ALA A 38 8.36 16.18 7.87
CA ALA A 38 9.74 16.62 8.03
C ALA A 38 10.74 15.68 7.33
N ILE A 39 10.54 14.36 7.45
CA ILE A 39 11.29 13.35 6.69
C ILE A 39 11.16 13.61 5.18
N GLY A 40 9.94 13.90 4.71
CA GLY A 40 9.68 14.28 3.32
C GLY A 40 10.53 15.46 2.85
N ARG A 41 10.75 16.47 3.70
CA ARG A 41 11.59 17.64 3.39
C ARG A 41 13.10 17.35 3.44
N VAL A 42 13.55 16.54 4.39
CA VAL A 42 14.98 16.37 4.70
C VAL A 42 15.62 15.22 3.92
N HIS A 43 14.86 14.17 3.56
CA HIS A 43 15.44 12.98 2.94
C HIS A 43 16.28 13.22 1.66
N PRO A 44 16.04 14.22 0.78
CA PRO A 44 16.85 14.37 -0.42
C PRO A 44 18.32 14.67 -0.10
N GLN A 45 18.58 15.38 1.00
CA GLN A 45 19.94 15.70 1.48
C GLN A 45 20.69 14.45 1.96
N VAL A 46 19.97 13.45 2.45
CA VAL A 46 20.51 12.20 2.99
C VAL A 46 20.63 11.13 1.91
N LEU A 47 19.65 11.06 1.01
CA LEU A 47 19.54 9.98 0.01
C LEU A 47 20.10 10.37 -1.36
N GLY A 48 20.44 11.64 -1.59
CA GLY A 48 20.93 12.14 -2.88
C GLY A 48 19.88 12.12 -4.00
N ARG A 49 18.61 11.82 -3.66
CA ARG A 49 17.48 11.81 -4.59
C ARG A 49 16.19 12.11 -3.86
N THR A 50 15.23 12.69 -4.59
CA THR A 50 13.89 12.95 -4.09
C THR A 50 12.99 11.75 -4.32
N LEU A 51 12.25 11.36 -3.29
CA LEU A 51 11.24 10.32 -3.29
C LEU A 51 9.96 10.90 -2.68
N PRO A 52 8.79 10.71 -3.32
CA PRO A 52 7.54 11.26 -2.80
C PRO A 52 7.11 10.56 -1.51
N LEU A 53 6.43 11.28 -0.61
CA LEU A 53 5.68 10.64 0.47
C LEU A 53 4.49 9.89 -0.15
N ASN A 54 4.37 8.60 0.11
CA ASN A 54 3.24 7.82 -0.38
C ASN A 54 2.05 7.87 0.58
N GLY A 55 0.86 7.64 0.03
CA GLY A 55 -0.40 7.75 0.76
C GLY A 55 -0.53 6.73 1.88
N ALA A 56 0.13 5.57 1.79
CA ALA A 56 0.14 4.60 2.88
C ALA A 56 0.93 5.12 4.09
N GLY A 57 2.10 5.73 3.87
CA GLY A 57 2.90 6.36 4.92
C GLY A 57 2.19 7.56 5.55
N VAL A 58 1.60 8.43 4.73
CA VAL A 58 0.85 9.59 5.23
C VAL A 58 -0.38 9.16 6.02
N CYS A 59 -1.12 8.17 5.53
CA CYS A 59 -2.28 7.61 6.24
C CYS A 59 -1.86 6.99 7.58
N GLY A 60 -0.79 6.20 7.59
CA GLY A 60 -0.26 5.61 8.83
C GLY A 60 0.16 6.65 9.85
N ALA A 61 0.84 7.72 9.42
CA ALA A 61 1.24 8.81 10.30
C ALA A 61 0.03 9.58 10.84
N ALA A 62 -0.96 9.88 10.00
CA ALA A 62 -2.20 10.54 10.44
C ALA A 62 -3.02 9.67 11.41
N LEU A 63 -3.09 8.36 11.18
CA LEU A 63 -3.77 7.41 12.07
C LEU A 63 -3.06 7.29 13.43
N ALA A 64 -1.72 7.34 13.45
CA ALA A 64 -0.94 7.31 14.68
C ALA A 64 -1.17 8.56 15.55
N ASP A 65 -1.59 9.67 14.95
CA ASP A 65 -1.96 10.88 15.68
C ASP A 65 -3.36 10.82 16.33
N LEU A 66 -4.14 9.76 16.10
CA LEU A 66 -5.48 9.58 16.70
C LEU A 66 -5.46 9.10 18.16
N GLY A 67 -4.30 8.74 18.70
CA GLY A 67 -4.18 8.25 20.10
C GLY A 67 -4.72 6.84 20.34
N LEU A 68 -4.93 6.06 19.27
CA LEU A 68 -5.32 4.65 19.34
C LEU A 68 -4.08 3.76 19.52
N PRO A 69 -4.22 2.55 20.13
CA PRO A 69 -3.16 1.55 20.13
C PRO A 69 -2.66 1.24 18.70
N LEU A 70 -1.33 1.24 18.51
CA LEU A 70 -0.71 1.10 17.19
C LEU A 70 -1.10 -0.22 16.51
N GLU A 71 -1.28 -1.28 17.29
CA GLU A 71 -1.67 -2.61 16.83
C GLU A 71 -3.05 -2.62 16.16
N LEU A 72 -3.91 -1.66 16.49
CA LEU A 72 -5.24 -1.52 15.92
C LEU A 72 -5.24 -0.77 14.58
N LEU A 73 -4.18 -0.03 14.24
CA LEU A 73 -4.18 0.82 13.04
C LEU A 73 -4.31 0.02 11.74
N ARG A 74 -3.80 -1.23 11.71
CA ARG A 74 -4.01 -2.15 10.58
C ARG A 74 -5.48 -2.50 10.35
N GLY A 75 -6.32 -2.38 11.39
CA GLY A 75 -7.77 -2.60 11.31
C GLY A 75 -8.47 -1.61 10.39
N PHE A 76 -8.01 -0.36 10.32
CA PHE A 76 -8.55 0.65 9.40
C PHE A 76 -8.26 0.28 7.94
N ALA A 77 -7.05 -0.22 7.66
CA ALA A 77 -6.72 -0.71 6.34
C ALA A 77 -7.63 -1.90 5.97
N LEU A 78 -7.80 -2.87 6.87
CA LEU A 78 -8.69 -4.01 6.64
C LEU A 78 -10.14 -3.56 6.35
N LEU A 79 -10.70 -2.68 7.18
CA LEU A 79 -12.06 -2.16 7.02
C LEU A 79 -12.23 -1.48 5.64
N ALA A 80 -11.31 -0.61 5.26
CA ALA A 80 -11.33 0.06 3.96
C ALA A 80 -11.25 -0.94 2.78
N ARG A 81 -10.44 -2.00 2.91
CA ARG A 81 -10.35 -3.06 1.89
C ARG A 81 -11.65 -3.86 1.81
N THR A 82 -12.28 -4.18 2.93
CA THR A 82 -13.58 -4.88 2.94
C THR A 82 -14.65 -4.09 2.20
N ALA A 83 -14.72 -2.76 2.38
CA ALA A 83 -15.63 -1.92 1.61
C ALA A 83 -15.38 -2.01 0.09
N GLY A 84 -14.11 -2.02 -0.32
CA GLY A 84 -13.73 -2.24 -1.72
C GLY A 84 -14.14 -3.61 -2.25
N LEU A 85 -13.96 -4.68 -1.46
CA LEU A 85 -14.36 -6.04 -1.82
C LEU A 85 -15.89 -6.17 -2.00
N ILE A 86 -16.68 -5.50 -1.16
CA ILE A 86 -18.13 -5.44 -1.33
C ILE A 86 -18.49 -4.76 -2.66
N GLY A 87 -17.79 -3.67 -3.02
CA GLY A 87 -17.97 -3.02 -4.32
C GLY A 87 -17.64 -3.93 -5.49
N GLN A 88 -16.52 -4.68 -5.40
CA GLN A 88 -16.11 -5.67 -6.41
C GLN A 88 -17.16 -6.79 -6.55
N LEU A 89 -17.68 -7.31 -5.44
CA LEU A 89 -18.75 -8.31 -5.46
C LEU A 89 -20.02 -7.78 -6.15
N ALA A 90 -20.42 -6.54 -5.83
CA ALA A 90 -21.57 -5.90 -6.45
C ALA A 90 -21.38 -5.63 -7.95
N GLU A 91 -20.15 -5.39 -8.40
CA GLU A 91 -19.81 -5.27 -9.82
C GLU A 91 -19.88 -6.63 -10.53
N GLU A 92 -19.27 -7.67 -9.96
CA GLU A 92 -19.29 -9.04 -10.49
C GLU A 92 -20.72 -9.58 -10.65
N LEU A 93 -21.64 -9.25 -9.71
CA LEU A 93 -23.05 -9.64 -9.81
C LEU A 93 -23.79 -9.00 -11.00
N ARG A 94 -23.35 -7.83 -11.48
CA ARG A 94 -23.99 -7.09 -12.58
C ARG A 94 -23.31 -7.38 -13.91
N HIS A 95 -21.98 -7.42 -13.90
CA HIS A 95 -21.12 -7.64 -15.06
C HIS A 95 -20.05 -8.67 -14.68
N PRO A 96 -20.34 -9.97 -14.81
CA PRO A 96 -19.39 -11.02 -14.43
C PRO A 96 -18.14 -10.97 -15.30
N VAL A 97 -16.95 -10.96 -14.69
CA VAL A 97 -15.65 -11.02 -15.40
C VAL A 97 -14.77 -12.17 -14.92
N ALA A 98 -15.15 -12.88 -13.85
CA ALA A 98 -14.29 -13.89 -13.23
C ALA A 98 -13.89 -15.01 -14.19
N ASN A 99 -14.81 -15.51 -15.02
CA ASN A 99 -14.50 -16.58 -15.96
C ASN A 99 -13.57 -16.11 -17.08
N ASP A 100 -13.75 -14.88 -17.57
CA ASP A 100 -12.89 -14.29 -18.59
C ASP A 100 -11.46 -14.07 -18.06
N ILE A 101 -11.34 -13.61 -16.81
CA ILE A 101 -10.05 -13.52 -16.11
C ILE A 101 -9.41 -14.90 -16.00
N PHE A 102 -10.16 -15.92 -15.54
CA PHE A 102 -9.66 -17.29 -15.41
C PHE A 102 -9.12 -17.81 -16.75
N LEU A 103 -9.92 -17.74 -17.80
CA LEU A 103 -9.54 -18.19 -19.14
C LEU A 103 -8.36 -17.39 -19.70
N SER A 104 -8.26 -16.08 -19.41
CA SER A 104 -7.14 -15.26 -19.85
C SER A 104 -5.80 -15.77 -19.31
N VAL A 105 -5.78 -16.26 -18.07
CA VAL A 105 -4.57 -16.80 -17.44
C VAL A 105 -4.35 -18.25 -17.86
N ASP A 106 -5.40 -19.06 -17.87
CA ASP A 106 -5.31 -20.49 -18.20
C ASP A 106 -4.81 -20.72 -19.63
N LEU A 107 -5.34 -19.96 -20.59
CA LEU A 107 -5.00 -20.11 -22.00
C LEU A 107 -3.66 -19.45 -22.39
N HIS A 108 -3.07 -18.61 -21.53
CA HIS A 108 -1.84 -17.88 -21.83
C HIS A 108 -0.71 -18.14 -20.81
N ASN A 109 -0.87 -19.16 -19.97
CA ASN A 109 0.23 -19.61 -19.12
C ASN A 109 1.18 -20.54 -19.90
N ARG A 110 2.41 -20.67 -19.39
CA ARG A 110 3.36 -21.69 -19.84
C ARG A 110 3.48 -22.72 -18.73
N SER A 111 3.04 -23.94 -18.97
CA SER A 111 3.33 -25.05 -18.05
C SER A 111 4.84 -25.26 -17.98
N VAL A 112 5.35 -25.42 -16.76
CA VAL A 112 6.75 -25.73 -16.49
C VAL A 112 6.75 -26.99 -15.64
N ASP A 113 7.57 -27.97 -16.01
CA ASP A 113 7.70 -29.19 -15.22
C ASP A 113 8.17 -28.84 -13.80
N PRO A 114 7.68 -29.54 -12.76
CA PRO A 114 8.15 -29.30 -11.40
C PRO A 114 9.61 -29.73 -11.28
N ASP A 115 10.44 -28.88 -10.68
CA ASP A 115 11.79 -29.27 -10.29
C ASP A 115 11.69 -30.28 -9.12
N PRO A 116 12.16 -31.53 -9.28
CA PRO A 116 12.13 -32.49 -8.18
C PRO A 116 13.02 -31.99 -7.03
N TYR A 117 12.49 -32.03 -5.81
CA TYR A 117 13.27 -31.73 -4.62
C TYR A 117 14.47 -32.68 -4.55
N GLN A 118 15.68 -32.12 -4.63
CA GLN A 118 16.91 -32.85 -4.36
C GLN A 118 17.33 -32.59 -2.91
N PRO A 119 17.23 -33.58 -2.00
CA PRO A 119 17.82 -33.42 -0.67
C PRO A 119 19.33 -33.22 -0.81
N GLU A 120 19.88 -32.22 -0.12
CA GLU A 120 21.34 -32.05 -0.04
C GLU A 120 21.99 -33.30 0.56
N GLY A 121 22.83 -33.98 -0.22
CA GLY A 121 23.72 -35.03 0.26
C GLY A 121 23.59 -36.37 -0.43
N ASP A 122 24.05 -36.45 -1.68
CA ASP A 122 24.70 -37.67 -2.18
C ASP A 122 26.08 -37.28 -2.74
N LEU A 123 26.91 -36.71 -1.86
CA LEU A 123 28.37 -36.69 -2.03
C LEU A 123 28.88 -38.05 -1.54
N ARG A 124 28.91 -39.03 -2.43
CA ARG A 124 29.80 -40.19 -2.32
C ARG A 124 30.98 -40.02 -3.25
#